data_AF-A0A916UB26-F1
#
_entry.id   AF-A0A916UB26-F1
#
_cell.length_a   1.000
_cell.length_b   1.000
_cell.length_c   1.000
_cell.angle_alpha   90.00
_cell.angle_beta   90.00
_cell.angle_gamma   90.00
#
_symmetry.space_group_name_H-M   'P 1'
#
loop_
_entity.id
_entity.type
_entity.pdbx_description
1 polymer ?
#
loop_
_entity_poly.entity_id
_entity_poly.type
_entity_poly.pdbx_seq_one_letter_code
_entity_poly.pdbx_strand_id
1 'polypeptide(L)' 'MTGEPLVDAGMRELAATGYLSNRLRQVVASYLVHELQCDWRAGAAWFESQLIDYDPYSNQGTGYISVAAVPIHAGEGV' A
#
# COMPACT_ATOMS: atom_id res chain seq x y z
N MET A 1 3.47 -15.55 -0.38
CA MET A 1 4.31 -14.87 0.63
C MET A 1 5.37 -14.12 -0.14
N THR A 2 5.49 -12.83 0.09
CA THR A 2 6.35 -11.90 -0.67
C THR A 2 7.83 -12.04 -0.32
N GLY A 3 8.16 -12.75 0.78
CA GLY A 3 9.54 -12.93 1.24
C GLY A 3 10.01 -11.81 2.18
N GLU A 4 9.21 -10.75 2.32
CA GLU A 4 9.45 -9.67 3.28
C GLU A 4 8.63 -9.91 4.55
N PRO A 5 9.25 -10.19 5.72
CA PRO A 5 8.55 -10.65 6.92
C PRO A 5 7.44 -9.71 7.40
N LEU A 6 7.65 -8.40 7.27
CA LEU A 6 6.68 -7.36 7.64
C LEU A 6 5.47 -7.34 6.70
N VAL A 7 5.69 -7.45 5.40
CA VAL A 7 4.62 -7.51 4.40
C VAL A 7 3.84 -8.80 4.57
N ASP A 8 4.52 -9.94 4.74
CA ASP A 8 3.88 -11.24 4.96
C ASP A 8 3.06 -11.30 6.26
N ALA A 9 3.54 -10.65 7.34
CA ALA A 9 2.77 -10.51 8.58
C ALA A 9 1.51 -9.67 8.35
N GLY A 10 1.63 -8.53 7.67
CA GLY A 10 0.49 -7.66 7.35
C GLY A 10 -0.54 -8.33 6.45
N MET A 11 -0.10 -9.10 5.45
CA MET A 11 -1.00 -9.87 4.57
C MET A 11 -1.76 -10.95 5.33
N ARG A 12 -1.13 -11.60 6.32
CA ARG A 12 -1.81 -12.57 7.19
C ARG A 12 -2.80 -11.91 8.14
N GLU A 13 -2.44 -10.77 8.72
CA GLU A 13 -3.33 -10.00 9.59
C GLU A 13 -4.56 -9.50 8.83
N LEU A 14 -4.36 -8.97 7.61
CA LEU A 14 -5.43 -8.57 6.71
C LEU A 14 -6.37 -9.73 6.38
N ALA A 15 -5.82 -10.89 6.02
CA ALA A 15 -6.61 -12.07 5.70
C ALA A 15 -7.39 -12.61 6.92
N ALA A 16 -6.86 -12.44 8.13
CA ALA A 16 -7.49 -12.93 9.35
C ALA A 16 -8.53 -11.96 9.94
N THR A 17 -8.32 -10.65 9.79
CA THR A 17 -9.09 -9.62 10.51
C THR A 17 -9.81 -8.63 9.61
N GLY A 18 -9.43 -8.54 8.33
CA GLY A 18 -9.90 -7.49 7.41
C GLY A 18 -9.35 -6.11 7.73
N TYR A 19 -8.34 -6.00 8.61
CA TYR A 19 -7.72 -4.75 9.03
C TYR A 19 -6.21 -4.77 8.82
N LEU A 20 -5.67 -3.60 8.51
CA LEU A 20 -4.23 -3.34 8.46
C LEU A 20 -3.94 -2.04 9.19
N SER A 21 -2.93 -2.02 10.06
CA SER A 21 -2.49 -0.79 10.71
C SER A 21 -1.99 0.23 9.70
N ASN A 22 -2.15 1.52 9.99
CA ASN A 22 -1.77 2.60 9.08
C ASN A 22 -0.28 2.54 8.65
N ARG A 23 0.60 2.13 9.58
CA ARG A 23 2.04 1.91 9.34
C ARG A 23 2.27 0.77 8.35
N LEU A 24 1.56 -0.35 8.50
CA LEU A 24 1.68 -1.48 7.59
C LEU A 24 1.10 -1.17 6.20
N ARG A 25 0.02 -0.38 6.11
CA ARG A 25 -0.51 0.07 4.81
C ARG A 25 0.55 0.83 4.01
N GLN A 26 1.31 1.72 4.66
CA GLN A 26 2.42 2.45 4.02
C GLN A 26 3.54 1.51 3.54
N VAL A 27 3.93 0.53 4.35
CA VAL A 27 4.98 -0.44 4.00
C VAL A 27 4.55 -1.31 2.82
N VAL A 28 3.34 -1.86 2.86
CA VAL A 28 2.83 -2.75 1.81
C VAL A 28 2.57 -1.96 0.51
N ALA A 29 2.06 -0.74 0.58
CA ALA A 29 1.88 0.12 -0.60
C ALA A 29 3.23 0.51 -1.23
N SER A 30 4.23 0.85 -0.41
CA SER A 30 5.60 1.11 -0.86
C SER A 30 6.19 -0.13 -1.55
N TYR A 31 6.06 -1.31 -0.93
CA TYR A 31 6.54 -2.56 -1.51
C TYR A 31 5.87 -2.87 -2.87
N LEU A 32 4.56 -2.67 -2.99
CA LEU A 32 3.82 -2.88 -4.24
C LEU A 32 4.31 -1.98 -5.38
N VAL A 33 4.61 -0.71 -5.11
CA VAL A 33 5.05 0.23 -6.14
C VAL A 33 6.54 0.11 -6.42
N HIS A 34 7.38 0.02 -5.38
CA HIS A 34 8.83 0.06 -5.54
C HIS A 34 9.44 -1.30 -5.84
N GLU A 35 9.05 -2.35 -5.11
CA GLU A 35 9.64 -3.69 -5.29
C GLU A 35 8.94 -4.47 -6.40
N LEU A 36 7.61 -4.37 -6.49
CA LEU A 36 6.82 -5.08 -7.50
C LEU A 36 6.56 -4.26 -8.76
N GLN A 37 6.96 -2.98 -8.80
CA GLN A 37 6.74 -2.07 -9.93
C GLN A 37 5.28 -2.05 -10.41
N CYS A 38 4.35 -2.25 -9.47
CA CYS A 38 2.93 -2.39 -9.75
C CYS A 38 2.27 -1.01 -9.82
N ASP A 39 1.22 -0.88 -10.63
CA ASP A 39 0.47 0.38 -10.72
C ASP A 39 -0.16 0.72 -9.37
N TRP A 40 0.18 1.89 -8.83
CA TRP A 40 -0.33 2.37 -7.54
C TRP A 40 -1.86 2.45 -7.51
N ARG A 41 -2.52 2.66 -8.66
CA ARG A 41 -3.99 2.70 -8.77
C ARG A 41 -4.59 1.31 -8.56
N ALA A 42 -3.94 0.28 -9.10
CA ALA A 42 -4.34 -1.11 -8.89
C ALA A 42 -4.07 -1.53 -7.44
N GLY A 43 -2.94 -1.11 -6.87
CA GLY A 43 -2.64 -1.32 -5.44
C GLY A 43 -3.65 -0.63 -4.53
N ALA A 44 -4.03 0.62 -4.85
CA ALA A 44 -5.06 1.35 -4.12
C ALA A 44 -6.41 0.62 -4.18
N ALA A 45 -6.90 0.28 -5.39
CA ALA A 45 -8.15 -0.46 -5.60
C ALA A 45 -8.17 -1.81 -4.85
N TRP A 46 -7.04 -2.53 -4.84
CA TRP A 46 -6.90 -3.76 -4.08
C TRP A 46 -7.03 -3.51 -2.57
N PHE A 47 -6.39 -2.48 -2.03
CA PHE A 47 -6.55 -2.08 -0.63
C PHE A 47 -8.01 -1.71 -0.30
N GLU A 48 -8.72 -1.01 -1.18
CA GLU A 48 -10.15 -0.69 -0.98
C GLU A 48 -11.00 -1.95 -0.88
N SER A 49 -10.67 -2.99 -1.65
CA SER A 49 -11.41 -4.25 -1.66
C SER A 49 -11.19 -5.13 -0.42
N GLN A 50 -10.06 -4.95 0.28
CA GLN A 50 -9.66 -5.81 1.39
C GLN A 50 -9.93 -5.21 2.78
N LEU A 51 -9.97 -3.88 2.88
CA LEU A 51 -10.13 -3.18 4.14
C LEU A 51 -11.62 -3.03 4.48
N ILE A 52 -12.05 -3.66 5.57
CA ILE A 52 -13.43 -3.52 6.09
C ILE A 52 -13.71 -2.08 6.57
N ASP A 53 -12.67 -1.35 6.98
CA ASP A 53 -12.74 0.05 7.41
C ASP A 53 -12.44 1.05 6.29
N TYR A 54 -12.51 0.63 5.02
CA TYR A 54 -12.22 1.51 3.91
C TYR A 54 -13.21 2.69 3.85
N ASP A 55 -12.73 3.89 4.19
CA ASP A 55 -13.40 5.16 3.95
C ASP A 55 -12.60 5.97 2.91
N PRO A 56 -13.17 6.29 1.73
CA PRO A 56 -12.44 6.96 0.65
C PRO A 56 -11.96 8.36 1.04
N TYR A 57 -12.54 9.01 2.05
CA TYR A 57 -12.10 10.33 2.51
C TYR A 57 -10.89 10.26 3.44
N SER A 58 -10.92 9.31 4.38
CA SER A 58 -9.82 9.06 5.31
C SER A 58 -8.62 8.47 4.58
N ASN A 59 -8.88 7.62 3.60
CA ASN A 59 -7.87 6.81 2.95
C ASN A 59 -7.20 7.48 1.73
N GLN A 60 -7.92 8.33 0.98
CA GLN A 60 -7.30 9.13 -0.08
C GLN A 60 -6.32 10.19 0.45
N GLY A 61 -6.52 10.66 1.69
CA GLY A 61 -5.56 11.50 2.41
C GLY A 61 -4.51 10.72 3.20
N THR A 62 -4.59 9.39 3.26
CA THR A 62 -3.65 8.58 4.04
C THR A 62 -2.32 8.49 3.27
N GLY A 63 -1.22 8.79 3.96
CA GLY A 63 0.11 8.95 3.38
C GLY A 63 0.65 7.76 2.57
N TYR A 64 -0.01 6.60 2.55
CA TYR A 64 0.41 5.49 1.70
C TYR A 64 0.03 5.66 0.23
N ILE A 65 -1.09 6.31 -0.12
CA ILE A 65 -1.36 6.68 -1.52
C ILE A 65 -0.35 7.73 -1.94
N SER A 66 -0.02 8.68 -1.06
CA SER A 66 1.02 9.67 -1.31
C SER A 66 2.40 9.02 -1.52
N VAL A 67 2.78 8.04 -0.68
CA VAL A 67 4.02 7.24 -0.81
C VAL A 67 4.03 6.43 -2.09
N ALA A 68 2.91 5.78 -2.44
CA ALA A 68 2.77 4.97 -3.65
C ALA A 68 2.70 5.83 -4.93
N ALA A 69 2.23 7.07 -4.83
CA ALA A 69 2.11 8.00 -5.93
C ALA A 69 3.36 8.86 -6.14
N VAL A 70 4.41 8.74 -5.32
CA VAL A 70 5.71 9.35 -5.63
C VAL A 70 6.30 8.61 -6.83
N PRO A 71 6.38 9.23 -8.02
CA PRO A 71 6.93 8.56 -9.17
C PRO A 71 8.42 8.26 -8.93
N ILE A 72 8.84 7.06 -9.34
CA ILE A 72 10.23 6.58 -9.33
C ILE A 72 11.22 7.44 -10.16
N HIS A 73 10.81 8.60 -10.69
CA HIS A 73 11.59 9.49 -11.55
C HIS A 73 11.52 10.96 -11.10
N ALA A 74 11.74 11.24 -9.81
CA ALA A 74 12.04 12.60 -9.32
C ALA A 74 13.55 12.86 -9.21
N GLY A 75 14.32 12.35 -10.16
CA GLY A 75 15.74 12.65 -10.34
C GLY A 75 16.09 12.40 -11.80
N GLU A 76 16.33 13.49 -12.54
CA GLU A 76 17.10 13.66 -13.79
C GLU A 76 16.56 14.91 -14.54
N GLY A 77 17.25 16.04 -14.37
CA GLY A 77 17.52 17.06 -15.41
C GLY A 77 16.41 17.97 -15.96
N VAL A 78 16.40 19.23 -15.50
CA VAL A 78 16.39 20.42 -16.39
C VAL A 78 17.62 21.27 -16.11
#